data_AF-A0A417VCX3-F1
#
_entry.id   AF-A0A417VCX3-F1
#
_cell.length_a   1.000
_cell.length_b   1.000
_cell.length_c   1.000
_cell.angle_alpha   90.00
_cell.angle_beta   90.00
_cell.angle_gamma   90.00
#
_symmetry.space_group_name_H-M   'P 1'
#
loop_
_entity.id
_entity.type
_entity.pdbx_description
1 polymer ?
#
loop_
_entity_poly.entity_id
_entity_poly.type
_entity_poly.pdbx_seq_one_letter_code
_entity_poly.pdbx_strand_id
1 'polypeptide(L)'
;MSKIYLAGKHSQDVTIGHMLEKFSRKVDVYPPGTCPLTVQLSLLHASMNQTCGKCVPCRDGLPQLADLLSKILNGVGTMEMVDEMREIAIMIRDTADCAIGYQSAIEVLEGLETFADEYESHVKKWECPANVGQKIPCVTLCPAHVDIPGYIAHVHEGNYADAINLIRRDNPLPTACAMICEHPCEERCRRNLIDDSVNIRGIKKYAVDQIAADQVAVPKTNVSTGKKVAIIGGGPAGMTAAYFLSLMGHKVTVYEAKEHLGGMLMYGIPNYRFPKDRMDEDMNAILSTGNIEVKYNTNVGVDIPIEEVRNSHDAMFVAIGAQKGKKLRLDGIDANNVFSAVEMLDGIGHGIRPDYTGKTVAVIGGGNVAMDAARSALRCGAKDVRIVYRRRQEDMTALDTEIESAVMEGIELMLLQAPKSIEKDENGDCCALWVQPQMIGAYRGGRPSPVDSASKDPLRVPCDVVLIAVGQDIVSEPFEEFGMPAEWHVFKAGLDTAVEGMPGVFVGGDCATGPSTAIKAIAAGKVAAHNIDEYLGYHHTLNCGVEAPEARENNRVPTGRVNIGERPAYERKHDFEHVECPMTHEEAMQESGRCLRCDVFGCGKLQDAIDR
;
A
#
# COMPACT_ATOMS: atom_id res chain seq x y z
N MET A 1 -14.16 49.16 -27.74
CA MET A 1 -14.09 47.72 -27.39
C MET A 1 -12.69 47.24 -27.73
N SER A 2 -11.88 46.93 -26.71
CA SER A 2 -10.57 46.30 -26.93
C SER A 2 -10.80 44.92 -27.54
N LYS A 3 -10.14 44.63 -28.67
CA LYS A 3 -10.12 43.27 -29.22
C LYS A 3 -9.44 42.35 -28.21
N ILE A 4 -10.12 41.29 -27.81
CA ILE A 4 -9.55 40.21 -26.98
C ILE A 4 -8.87 39.23 -27.95
N TYR A 5 -7.65 38.80 -27.63
CA TYR A 5 -6.88 37.83 -28.41
C TYR A 5 -6.79 36.50 -27.65
N LEU A 6 -6.68 35.39 -28.38
CA LEU A 6 -6.25 34.12 -27.79
C LEU A 6 -4.80 34.28 -27.33
N ALA A 7 -4.48 33.81 -26.11
CA ALA A 7 -3.11 33.82 -25.62
C ALA A 7 -2.21 33.06 -26.61
N GLY A 8 -1.18 33.74 -27.13
CA GLY A 8 -0.22 33.10 -28.04
C GLY A 8 0.55 31.99 -27.33
N LYS A 9 0.98 30.95 -28.05
CA LYS A 9 1.81 29.84 -27.53
C LYS A 9 3.11 30.30 -26.84
N HIS A 10 3.52 31.54 -27.04
CA HIS A 10 4.71 32.17 -26.49
C HIS A 10 4.40 33.31 -25.50
N SER A 11 3.16 33.38 -24.97
CA SER A 11 2.92 34.30 -23.86
C SER A 11 3.82 33.92 -22.67
N GLN A 12 4.18 34.92 -21.88
CA GLN A 12 5.01 34.72 -20.69
C GLN A 12 4.33 33.73 -19.72
N ASP A 13 3.01 33.86 -19.54
CA ASP A 13 2.24 32.98 -18.66
C ASP A 13 2.25 31.51 -19.12
N VAL A 14 2.13 31.24 -20.43
CA VAL A 14 2.22 29.87 -20.97
C VAL A 14 3.61 29.29 -20.77
N THR A 15 4.65 30.12 -20.99
CA THR A 15 6.05 29.70 -20.82
C THR A 15 6.38 29.41 -19.35
N ILE A 16 5.90 30.26 -18.44
CA ILE A 16 6.01 30.05 -16.99
C ILE A 16 5.21 28.81 -16.58
N GLY A 17 4.01 28.61 -17.12
CA GLY A 17 3.20 27.42 -16.90
C GLY A 17 3.96 26.12 -17.20
N HIS A 18 4.64 26.04 -18.35
CA HIS A 18 5.48 24.88 -18.68
C HIS A 18 6.68 24.70 -17.73
N MET A 19 7.25 25.80 -17.22
CA MET A 19 8.32 25.74 -16.22
C MET A 19 7.78 25.22 -14.88
N LEU A 20 6.60 25.68 -14.46
CA LEU A 20 5.93 25.26 -13.24
C LEU A 20 5.47 23.80 -13.30
N GLU A 21 5.04 23.31 -14.46
CA GLU A 21 4.72 21.88 -14.64
C GLU A 21 5.96 21.00 -14.40
N LYS A 22 7.12 21.38 -14.95
CA LYS A 22 8.39 20.69 -14.68
C LYS A 22 8.82 20.81 -13.21
N PHE A 23 8.49 21.92 -12.55
CA PHE A 23 8.74 22.09 -11.13
C PHE A 23 7.84 21.19 -10.28
N SER A 24 6.55 21.07 -10.62
CA SER A 24 5.61 20.15 -9.96
C SER A 24 6.14 18.72 -9.98
N ARG A 25 6.57 18.23 -11.16
CA ARG A 25 7.17 16.88 -11.26
C ARG A 25 8.39 16.69 -10.35
N LYS A 26 9.20 17.74 -10.13
CA LYS A 26 10.35 17.67 -9.19
C LYS A 26 9.89 17.56 -7.74
N VAL A 27 8.78 18.21 -7.39
CA VAL A 27 8.16 18.10 -6.06
C VAL A 27 7.58 16.70 -5.87
N ASP A 28 6.94 16.13 -6.90
CA ASP A 28 6.35 14.79 -6.81
C ASP A 28 7.42 13.69 -6.60
N VAL A 29 8.60 13.84 -7.21
CA VAL A 29 9.71 12.87 -7.08
C VAL A 29 10.68 13.13 -5.92
N TYR A 30 10.31 14.02 -4.99
CA TYR A 30 11.26 14.47 -3.96
C TYR A 30 11.84 13.27 -3.19
N PRO A 31 13.19 13.09 -3.18
CA PRO A 31 13.79 11.84 -2.76
C PRO A 31 13.56 11.59 -1.26
N PRO A 32 13.24 10.34 -0.86
CA PRO A 32 13.18 9.97 0.54
C PRO A 32 14.51 10.22 1.25
N GLY A 33 14.42 10.59 2.53
CA GLY A 33 15.57 10.91 3.37
C GLY A 33 16.17 12.30 3.13
N THR A 34 15.47 13.21 2.45
CA THR A 34 15.92 14.61 2.36
C THR A 34 15.75 15.34 3.71
N CYS A 35 16.68 16.25 4.04
CA CYS A 35 16.62 17.06 5.25
C CYS A 35 15.33 17.93 5.26
N PRO A 36 14.47 17.80 6.28
CA PRO A 36 13.20 18.53 6.32
C PRO A 36 13.39 20.06 6.37
N LEU A 37 14.42 20.56 7.05
CA LEU A 37 14.74 21.99 7.10
C LEU A 37 15.09 22.55 5.71
N THR A 38 15.77 21.76 4.88
CA THR A 38 16.05 22.17 3.49
C THR A 38 14.78 22.22 2.64
N VAL A 39 13.84 21.29 2.87
CA VAL A 39 12.52 21.32 2.21
C VAL A 39 11.75 22.56 2.62
N GLN A 40 11.64 22.83 3.92
CA GLN A 40 10.94 24.00 4.45
C GLN A 40 11.52 25.32 3.93
N LEU A 41 12.85 25.45 3.87
CA LEU A 41 13.47 26.65 3.29
C LEU A 41 13.09 26.81 1.80
N SER A 42 13.06 25.71 1.05
CA SER A 42 12.64 25.73 -0.35
C SER A 42 11.17 26.13 -0.51
N LEU A 43 10.29 25.63 0.36
CA LEU A 43 8.86 25.98 0.39
C LEU A 43 8.67 27.45 0.77
N LEU A 44 9.39 27.96 1.77
CA LEU A 44 9.37 29.38 2.15
C LEU A 44 9.77 30.28 0.97
N HIS A 45 10.84 29.94 0.25
CA HIS A 45 11.23 30.68 -0.96
C HIS A 45 10.16 30.61 -2.06
N ALA A 46 9.48 29.46 -2.22
CA ALA A 46 8.36 29.36 -3.15
C ALA A 46 7.20 30.29 -2.75
N SER A 47 6.83 30.30 -1.47
CA SER A 47 5.78 31.17 -0.93
C SER A 47 6.12 32.66 -1.06
N MET A 48 7.38 33.02 -0.87
CA MET A 48 7.88 34.39 -1.09
C MET A 48 7.71 34.84 -2.55
N ASN A 49 7.83 33.92 -3.51
CA ASN A 49 7.61 34.22 -4.93
C ASN A 49 6.13 34.28 -5.31
N GLN A 50 5.25 33.65 -4.54
CA GLN A 50 3.81 33.60 -4.80
C GLN A 50 3.04 34.77 -4.17
N THR A 51 3.53 35.29 -3.05
CA THR A 51 2.83 36.36 -2.32
C THR A 51 2.82 37.69 -3.09
N CYS A 52 1.71 38.44 -2.98
CA CYS A 52 1.63 39.79 -3.52
C CYS A 52 2.31 40.85 -2.63
N GLY A 53 2.74 40.49 -1.42
CA GLY A 53 3.46 41.37 -0.49
C GLY A 53 2.67 42.57 0.06
N LYS A 54 1.34 42.57 -0.05
CA LYS A 54 0.49 43.70 0.40
C LYS A 54 0.38 43.79 1.92
N CYS A 55 0.27 42.67 2.62
CA CYS A 55 0.22 42.63 4.08
C CYS A 55 1.64 42.54 4.67
N VAL A 56 1.85 43.27 5.78
CA VAL A 56 3.10 43.27 6.55
C VAL A 56 3.58 41.86 6.94
N PRO A 57 2.74 40.95 7.49
CA PRO A 57 3.19 39.61 7.89
C PRO A 57 3.84 38.82 6.73
N CYS A 58 3.26 38.88 5.53
CA CYS A 58 3.86 38.18 4.38
C CYS A 58 5.11 38.90 3.85
N ARG A 59 5.05 40.23 3.72
CA ARG A 59 6.11 41.03 3.10
C ARG A 59 7.39 40.99 3.90
N ASP A 60 7.27 41.11 5.22
CA ASP A 60 8.42 41.27 6.11
C ASP A 60 8.68 39.99 6.92
N GLY A 61 7.64 39.21 7.26
CA GLY A 61 7.77 38.01 8.08
C GLY A 61 8.29 36.77 7.34
N LEU A 62 7.81 36.47 6.12
CA LEU A 62 8.32 35.30 5.38
C LEU A 62 9.83 35.38 5.07
N PRO A 63 10.39 36.53 4.63
CA PRO A 63 11.82 36.66 4.45
C PRO A 63 12.62 36.48 5.76
N GLN A 64 12.09 36.94 6.90
CA GLN A 64 12.73 36.74 8.20
C GLN A 64 12.78 35.25 8.59
N LEU A 65 11.69 34.50 8.37
CA LEU A 65 11.68 33.05 8.59
C LEU A 65 12.72 32.34 7.71
N ALA A 66 12.81 32.70 6.43
CA ALA A 66 13.78 32.11 5.51
C ALA A 66 15.23 32.41 5.91
N ASP A 67 15.52 33.63 6.38
CA ASP A 67 16.84 34.02 6.88
C ASP A 67 17.24 33.26 8.15
N LEU A 68 16.34 33.17 9.14
CA LEU A 68 16.57 32.40 10.37
C LEU A 68 16.80 30.91 10.08
N LEU A 69 15.99 30.31 9.21
CA LEU A 69 16.16 28.91 8.82
C LEU A 69 17.47 28.69 8.04
N SER A 70 17.86 29.64 7.18
CA SER A 70 19.15 29.60 6.47
C SER A 70 20.33 29.68 7.45
N LYS A 71 20.24 30.50 8.50
CA LYS A 71 21.25 30.58 9.57
C LYS A 71 21.39 29.25 10.31
N ILE A 72 20.29 28.59 10.62
CA ILE A 72 20.30 27.24 11.24
C ILE A 72 21.00 26.24 10.32
N LEU A 73 20.63 26.19 9.04
CA LEU A 73 21.25 25.28 8.07
C LEU A 73 22.75 25.55 7.84
N ASN A 74 23.18 26.80 7.98
CA ASN A 74 24.58 27.22 7.82
C ASN A 74 25.43 27.05 9.10
N GLY A 75 24.88 26.45 10.16
CA GLY A 75 25.61 26.18 11.41
C GLY A 75 25.86 27.42 12.27
N VAL A 76 25.09 28.50 12.06
CA VAL A 76 25.15 29.74 12.87
C VAL A 76 23.86 29.99 13.68
N GLY A 77 22.93 29.03 13.66
CA GLY A 77 21.66 29.10 14.38
C GLY A 77 21.79 28.83 15.88
N THR A 78 20.87 29.40 16.66
CA THR A 78 20.72 29.14 18.10
C THR A 78 19.30 28.67 18.41
N MET A 79 19.06 28.07 19.58
CA MET A 79 17.70 27.71 20.00
C MET A 79 16.81 28.95 20.19
N GLU A 80 17.40 30.09 20.56
CA GLU A 80 16.69 31.38 20.61
C GLU A 80 16.14 31.78 19.23
N MET A 81 16.90 31.52 18.15
CA MET A 81 16.40 31.76 16.78
C MET A 81 15.26 30.81 16.40
N VAL A 82 15.27 29.56 16.89
CA VAL A 82 14.16 28.61 16.69
C VAL A 82 12.89 29.12 17.39
N ASP A 83 13.04 29.71 18.59
CA ASP A 83 11.93 30.32 19.31
C ASP A 83 11.43 31.59 18.61
N GLU A 84 12.34 32.45 18.13
CA GLU A 84 12.01 33.62 17.32
C GLU A 84 11.25 33.24 16.04
N MET A 85 11.69 32.19 15.34
CA MET A 85 10.98 31.65 14.19
C MET A 85 9.54 31.24 14.54
N ARG A 86 9.34 30.61 15.71
CA ARG A 86 8.01 30.21 16.17
C ARG A 86 7.10 31.41 16.41
N GLU A 87 7.62 32.46 17.06
CA GLU A 87 6.85 33.69 17.32
C GLU A 87 6.46 34.39 16.02
N ILE A 88 7.40 34.53 15.07
CA ILE A 88 7.15 35.12 13.76
C ILE A 88 6.11 34.29 13.00
N ALA A 89 6.23 32.96 13.00
CA ALA A 89 5.27 32.09 12.33
C ALA A 89 3.86 32.18 12.94
N ILE A 90 3.73 32.23 14.28
CA ILE A 90 2.42 32.46 14.93
C ILE A 90 1.83 33.80 14.48
N MET A 91 2.64 34.86 14.47
CA MET A 91 2.19 36.19 14.03
C MET A 91 1.69 36.16 12.57
N ILE A 92 2.43 35.52 11.66
CA ILE A 92 2.01 35.41 10.26
C ILE A 92 0.72 34.59 10.12
N ARG A 93 0.62 33.45 10.80
CA ARG A 93 -0.58 32.59 10.77
C ARG A 93 -1.83 33.38 11.17
N ASP A 94 -1.73 34.15 12.24
CA ASP A 94 -2.90 34.81 12.85
C ASP A 94 -3.27 36.13 12.17
N THR A 95 -2.35 36.73 11.40
CA THR A 95 -2.54 38.09 10.83
C THR A 95 -2.44 38.18 9.30
N ALA A 96 -2.02 37.13 8.60
CA ALA A 96 -1.94 37.16 7.15
C ALA A 96 -3.32 37.10 6.47
N ASP A 97 -3.57 38.03 5.55
CA ASP A 97 -4.86 38.16 4.85
C ASP A 97 -5.20 37.01 3.89
N CYS A 98 -4.21 36.24 3.43
CA CYS A 98 -4.41 35.25 2.38
C CYS A 98 -3.71 33.92 2.67
N ALA A 99 -4.16 32.87 1.96
CA ALA A 99 -3.71 31.49 2.14
C ALA A 99 -2.20 31.32 2.01
N ILE A 100 -1.56 32.01 1.08
CA ILE A 100 -0.11 31.92 0.90
C ILE A 100 0.63 32.26 2.20
N GLY A 101 0.18 33.32 2.90
CA GLY A 101 0.78 33.74 4.15
C GLY A 101 0.53 32.78 5.30
N TYR A 102 -0.73 32.60 5.67
CA TYR A 102 -1.06 31.80 6.87
C TYR A 102 -0.71 30.33 6.68
N GLN A 103 -0.78 29.77 5.47
CA GLN A 103 -0.43 28.38 5.22
C GLN A 103 1.08 28.15 5.32
N SER A 104 1.90 29.06 4.77
CA SER A 104 3.37 28.96 4.92
C SER A 104 3.80 29.02 6.38
N ALA A 105 3.10 29.82 7.18
CA ALA A 105 3.34 29.90 8.62
C ALA A 105 2.92 28.61 9.35
N ILE A 106 1.78 28.02 8.99
CA ILE A 106 1.35 26.71 9.50
C ILE A 106 2.40 25.64 9.18
N GLU A 107 2.89 25.59 7.95
CA GLU A 107 3.92 24.62 7.53
C GLU A 107 5.22 24.75 8.35
N VAL A 108 5.64 25.97 8.66
CA VAL A 108 6.80 26.20 9.55
C VAL A 108 6.51 25.75 10.97
N LEU A 109 5.33 26.06 11.52
CA LEU A 109 4.96 25.65 12.88
C LEU A 109 4.87 24.12 13.02
N GLU A 110 4.17 23.47 12.10
CA GLU A 110 4.12 22.00 12.01
C GLU A 110 5.53 21.42 11.85
N GLY A 111 6.37 22.10 11.08
CA GLY A 111 7.76 21.77 10.90
C GLY A 111 8.59 21.78 12.19
N LEU A 112 8.49 22.86 12.96
CA LEU A 112 9.19 23.05 14.24
C LEU A 112 8.75 22.03 15.30
N GLU A 113 7.51 21.54 15.22
CA GLU A 113 6.97 20.52 16.11
C GLU A 113 7.36 19.10 15.65
N THR A 114 7.12 18.79 14.37
CA THR A 114 7.30 17.44 13.82
C THR A 114 8.78 17.06 13.70
N PHE A 115 9.64 18.02 13.41
CA PHE A 115 11.07 17.81 13.16
C PHE A 115 11.95 18.45 14.24
N ALA A 116 11.45 18.53 15.48
CA ALA A 116 12.15 19.18 16.59
C ALA A 116 13.58 18.62 16.80
N ASP A 117 13.73 17.31 16.67
CA ASP A 117 15.03 16.62 16.79
C ASP A 117 16.01 17.02 15.68
N GLU A 118 15.53 17.22 14.44
CA GLU A 118 16.35 17.71 13.33
C GLU A 118 16.80 19.15 13.55
N TYR A 119 15.90 20.03 13.99
CA TYR A 119 16.26 21.41 14.36
C TYR A 119 17.31 21.43 15.47
N GLU A 120 17.10 20.64 16.52
CA GLU A 120 18.06 20.52 17.62
C GLU A 120 19.42 20.00 17.14
N SER A 121 19.44 18.99 16.26
CA SER A 121 20.68 18.46 15.68
C SER A 121 21.43 19.54 14.89
N HIS A 122 20.74 20.29 14.03
CA HIS A 122 21.37 21.39 13.27
C HIS A 122 21.91 22.51 14.16
N VAL A 123 21.25 22.82 15.27
CA VAL A 123 21.68 23.87 16.21
C VAL A 123 22.82 23.42 17.13
N LYS A 124 22.70 22.23 17.74
CA LYS A 124 23.62 21.75 18.78
C LYS A 124 24.80 20.95 18.24
N LYS A 125 24.61 20.23 17.14
CA LYS A 125 25.60 19.29 16.57
C LYS A 125 26.12 19.73 15.20
N TRP A 126 25.45 20.68 14.55
CA TRP A 126 25.81 21.21 13.23
C TRP A 126 25.86 20.15 12.12
N GLU A 127 25.04 19.10 12.27
CA GLU A 127 24.94 18.00 11.33
C GLU A 127 23.49 17.55 11.16
N CYS A 128 23.19 16.97 10.00
CA CYS A 128 21.94 16.24 9.80
C CYS A 128 21.97 14.94 10.63
N PRO A 129 20.85 14.52 11.24
CA PRO A 129 20.81 13.24 11.93
C PRO A 129 20.97 12.05 10.95
N ALA A 130 21.41 10.90 11.48
CA ALA A 130 21.83 9.74 10.68
C ALA A 130 20.74 9.13 9.78
N ASN A 131 19.47 9.42 10.06
CA ASN A 131 18.32 9.00 9.25
C ASN A 131 18.16 9.82 7.95
N VAL A 132 18.85 10.97 7.84
CA VAL A 132 18.85 11.86 6.67
C VAL A 132 19.96 11.45 5.70
N GLY A 133 19.59 11.27 4.44
CA GLY A 133 20.44 10.91 3.32
C GLY A 133 19.60 10.53 2.11
N GLN A 134 19.97 10.94 0.90
CA GLN A 134 19.19 10.61 -0.30
C GLN A 134 19.17 9.09 -0.52
N LYS A 135 18.00 8.48 -0.34
CA LYS A 135 17.80 7.04 -0.55
C LYS A 135 17.28 6.73 -1.96
N ILE A 136 17.33 5.46 -2.33
CA ILE A 136 16.73 4.94 -3.56
C ILE A 136 15.20 4.92 -3.35
N PRO A 137 14.40 5.70 -4.12
CA PRO A 137 12.99 5.87 -3.80
C PRO A 137 12.17 4.59 -3.84
N CYS A 138 12.33 3.79 -4.90
CA CYS A 138 11.55 2.58 -5.09
C CYS A 138 11.81 1.53 -3.99
N VAL A 139 13.06 1.39 -3.55
CA VAL A 139 13.44 0.49 -2.44
C VAL A 139 12.92 1.04 -1.10
N THR A 140 12.98 2.36 -0.89
CA THR A 140 12.56 2.99 0.38
C THR A 140 11.05 2.95 0.57
N LEU A 141 10.28 3.17 -0.50
CA LEU A 141 8.81 3.18 -0.46
C LEU A 141 8.21 1.79 -0.50
N CYS A 142 8.95 0.77 -0.94
CA CYS A 142 8.53 -0.61 -0.78
C CYS A 142 8.61 -1.00 0.70
N PRO A 143 7.50 -1.39 1.36
CA PRO A 143 7.52 -1.74 2.78
C PRO A 143 8.45 -2.92 3.11
N ALA A 144 8.66 -3.84 2.16
CA ALA A 144 9.59 -4.97 2.33
C ALA A 144 11.05 -4.65 1.95
N HIS A 145 11.31 -3.42 1.44
CA HIS A 145 12.61 -2.95 0.95
C HIS A 145 13.26 -3.84 -0.12
N VAL A 146 12.44 -4.31 -1.07
CA VAL A 146 12.89 -5.18 -2.18
C VAL A 146 13.91 -4.47 -3.08
N ASP A 147 14.91 -5.22 -3.56
CA ASP A 147 15.89 -4.77 -4.56
C ASP A 147 15.32 -4.51 -5.96
N ILE A 148 14.54 -3.46 -6.08
CA ILE A 148 13.84 -3.15 -7.33
C ILE A 148 14.77 -2.90 -8.51
N PRO A 149 15.80 -2.04 -8.40
CA PRO A 149 16.70 -1.80 -9.52
C PRO A 149 17.44 -3.08 -9.96
N GLY A 150 17.84 -3.91 -9.00
CA GLY A 150 18.57 -5.15 -9.28
C GLY A 150 17.73 -6.17 -10.04
N TYR A 151 16.50 -6.46 -9.60
CA TYR A 151 15.70 -7.47 -10.31
C TYR A 151 15.21 -6.95 -11.66
N ILE A 152 14.96 -5.64 -11.82
CA ILE A 152 14.64 -5.05 -13.13
C ILE A 152 15.80 -5.26 -14.11
N ALA A 153 17.03 -5.09 -13.63
CA ALA A 153 18.21 -5.36 -14.45
C ALA A 153 18.30 -6.84 -14.85
N HIS A 154 18.02 -7.79 -13.96
CA HIS A 154 17.95 -9.20 -14.35
C HIS A 154 16.86 -9.48 -15.40
N VAL A 155 15.67 -8.88 -15.28
CA VAL A 155 14.61 -9.03 -16.29
C VAL A 155 15.08 -8.49 -17.64
N HIS A 156 15.77 -7.34 -17.66
CA HIS A 156 16.32 -6.76 -18.89
C HIS A 156 17.38 -7.65 -19.57
N GLU A 157 18.16 -8.41 -18.78
CA GLU A 157 19.15 -9.37 -19.30
C GLU A 157 18.54 -10.74 -19.67
N GLY A 158 17.24 -10.95 -19.42
CA GLY A 158 16.58 -12.25 -19.62
C GLY A 158 16.83 -13.28 -18.50
N ASN A 159 17.42 -12.87 -17.39
CA ASN A 159 17.78 -13.72 -16.25
C ASN A 159 16.60 -13.85 -15.26
N TYR A 160 15.48 -14.43 -15.69
CA TYR A 160 14.22 -14.41 -14.91
C TYR A 160 14.28 -15.16 -13.57
N ALA A 161 14.99 -16.30 -13.53
CA ALA A 161 15.19 -17.06 -12.28
C ALA A 161 15.96 -16.25 -11.24
N ASP A 162 17.00 -15.54 -11.66
CA ASP A 162 17.79 -14.66 -10.79
C ASP A 162 16.97 -13.43 -10.35
N ALA A 163 16.15 -12.86 -11.23
CA ALA A 163 15.21 -11.80 -10.86
C ALA A 163 14.28 -12.24 -9.73
N ILE A 164 13.70 -13.45 -9.84
CA ILE A 164 12.82 -14.03 -8.82
C ILE A 164 13.58 -14.27 -7.51
N ASN A 165 14.79 -14.82 -7.56
CA ASN A 165 15.59 -15.05 -6.36
C ASN A 165 16.03 -13.75 -5.67
N LEU A 166 16.32 -12.70 -6.45
CA LEU A 166 16.62 -11.39 -5.91
C LEU A 166 15.39 -10.73 -5.27
N ILE A 167 14.18 -10.94 -5.81
CA ILE A 167 12.94 -10.54 -5.13
C ILE A 167 12.79 -11.30 -3.81
N ARG A 168 13.01 -12.63 -3.82
CA ARG A 168 12.90 -13.51 -2.65
C ARG A 168 13.86 -13.21 -1.51
N ARG A 169 14.94 -12.47 -1.78
CA ARG A 169 15.82 -11.93 -0.73
C ARG A 169 15.03 -11.14 0.30
N ASP A 170 14.01 -10.41 -0.16
CA ASP A 170 13.24 -9.47 0.65
C ASP A 170 11.74 -9.82 0.72
N ASN A 171 11.22 -10.53 -0.28
CA ASN A 171 9.81 -10.89 -0.41
C ASN A 171 9.64 -12.31 -1.01
N PRO A 172 9.22 -13.32 -0.22
CA PRO A 172 9.06 -14.68 -0.72
C PRO A 172 7.79 -14.92 -1.55
N LEU A 173 6.97 -13.89 -1.77
CA LEU A 173 5.73 -13.94 -2.55
C LEU A 173 5.85 -13.08 -3.84
N PRO A 174 6.76 -13.42 -4.77
CA PRO A 174 6.95 -12.68 -6.01
C PRO A 174 5.69 -12.72 -6.89
N THR A 175 5.01 -13.87 -7.01
CA THR A 175 3.82 -14.01 -7.86
C THR A 175 2.65 -13.22 -7.30
N ALA A 176 2.38 -13.31 -6.00
CA ALA A 176 1.33 -12.51 -5.38
C ALA A 176 1.57 -11.01 -5.58
N CYS A 177 2.79 -10.53 -5.35
CA CYS A 177 3.12 -9.13 -5.53
C CYS A 177 3.21 -8.70 -7.00
N ALA A 178 3.33 -9.63 -7.94
CA ALA A 178 3.14 -9.36 -9.36
C ALA A 178 1.67 -9.17 -9.70
N MET A 179 0.77 -9.92 -9.06
CA MET A 179 -0.66 -9.89 -9.39
C MET A 179 -1.46 -8.82 -8.64
N ILE A 180 -1.11 -8.43 -7.42
CA ILE A 180 -2.02 -7.60 -6.59
C ILE A 180 -1.36 -6.42 -5.85
N CYS A 181 -0.05 -6.21 -6.02
CA CYS A 181 0.65 -5.15 -5.29
C CYS A 181 0.18 -3.76 -5.71
N GLU A 182 -0.05 -2.88 -4.73
CA GLU A 182 -0.41 -1.48 -4.92
C GLU A 182 0.80 -0.58 -5.25
N HIS A 183 1.94 -1.17 -5.63
CA HIS A 183 3.12 -0.50 -6.21
C HIS A 183 3.52 0.89 -5.65
N PRO A 184 3.59 1.10 -4.31
CA PRO A 184 4.01 2.39 -3.74
C PRO A 184 5.44 2.79 -4.14
N CYS A 185 6.25 1.80 -4.59
CA CYS A 185 7.58 2.02 -5.12
C CYS A 185 7.62 2.88 -6.41
N GLU A 186 6.50 3.03 -7.12
CA GLU A 186 6.41 3.77 -8.37
C GLU A 186 6.14 5.27 -8.17
N GLU A 187 5.50 5.64 -7.04
CA GLU A 187 5.02 7.01 -6.75
C GLU A 187 6.12 8.07 -6.88
N ARG A 188 7.30 7.80 -6.29
CA ARG A 188 8.46 8.73 -6.32
C ARG A 188 9.60 8.24 -7.19
N CYS A 189 9.31 7.47 -8.23
CA CYS A 189 10.34 7.02 -9.16
C CYS A 189 11.04 8.23 -9.80
N ARG A 190 12.38 8.28 -9.77
CA ARG A 190 13.15 9.41 -10.35
C ARG A 190 12.94 9.56 -11.86
N ARG A 191 12.42 8.52 -12.53
CA ARG A 191 12.10 8.54 -13.96
C ARG A 191 11.01 9.56 -14.32
N ASN A 192 10.10 9.89 -13.40
CA ASN A 192 9.09 10.94 -13.54
C ASN A 192 9.68 12.35 -13.84
N LEU A 193 10.99 12.56 -13.63
CA LEU A 193 11.70 13.77 -14.06
C LEU A 193 11.90 13.87 -15.58
N ILE A 194 11.89 12.73 -16.27
CA ILE A 194 12.13 12.60 -17.72
C ILE A 194 10.81 12.37 -18.43
N ASP A 195 10.09 11.33 -18.02
CA ASP A 195 8.79 10.95 -18.57
C ASP A 195 7.83 10.51 -17.46
N ASP A 196 7.70 9.20 -17.21
CA ASP A 196 6.75 8.57 -16.29
C ASP A 196 7.48 7.50 -15.46
N SER A 197 6.88 7.02 -14.39
CA SER A 197 7.40 5.95 -13.56
C SER A 197 7.69 4.69 -14.38
N VAL A 198 8.59 3.86 -13.86
CA VAL A 198 8.80 2.52 -14.37
C VAL A 198 7.66 1.64 -13.83
N ASN A 199 7.05 0.82 -14.67
CA ASN A 199 6.06 -0.17 -14.31
C ASN A 199 6.73 -1.36 -13.61
N ILE A 200 7.14 -1.12 -12.37
CA ILE A 200 7.85 -2.05 -11.49
C ILE A 200 7.00 -3.31 -11.24
N ARG A 201 5.70 -3.16 -10.98
CA ARG A 201 4.79 -4.31 -10.82
C ARG A 201 4.72 -5.12 -12.12
N GLY A 202 4.57 -4.46 -13.26
CA GLY A 202 4.47 -5.12 -14.56
C GLY A 202 5.73 -5.88 -14.96
N ILE A 203 6.92 -5.31 -14.70
CA ILE A 203 8.19 -6.02 -14.91
C ILE A 203 8.29 -7.26 -14.00
N LYS A 204 7.82 -7.15 -12.74
CA LYS A 204 7.75 -8.30 -11.83
C LYS A 204 6.81 -9.38 -12.36
N LYS A 205 5.63 -8.99 -12.86
CA LYS A 205 4.67 -9.88 -13.50
C LYS A 205 5.28 -10.58 -14.70
N TYR A 206 5.94 -9.84 -15.58
CA TYR A 206 6.64 -10.43 -16.72
C TYR A 206 7.65 -11.50 -16.27
N ALA A 207 8.45 -11.26 -15.22
CA ALA A 207 9.41 -12.24 -14.72
C ALA A 207 8.76 -13.56 -14.29
N VAL A 208 7.67 -13.50 -13.50
CA VAL A 208 6.96 -14.70 -13.01
C VAL A 208 6.08 -15.34 -14.10
N ASP A 209 5.73 -14.61 -15.16
CA ASP A 209 5.04 -15.16 -16.32
C ASP A 209 6.00 -15.99 -17.21
N GLN A 210 7.31 -15.68 -17.22
CA GLN A 210 8.31 -16.45 -17.97
C GLN A 210 8.73 -17.74 -17.28
N ILE A 211 8.82 -17.73 -15.95
CA ILE A 211 9.15 -18.91 -15.15
C ILE A 211 8.36 -18.87 -13.85
N ALA A 212 7.61 -19.95 -13.58
CA ALA A 212 6.81 -20.07 -12.38
C ALA A 212 7.70 -20.03 -11.14
N ALA A 213 7.21 -19.43 -10.06
CA ALA A 213 8.04 -19.19 -8.88
C ALA A 213 8.55 -20.51 -8.27
N ASP A 214 7.74 -21.54 -8.18
CA ASP A 214 8.11 -22.87 -7.66
C ASP A 214 9.09 -23.66 -8.54
N GLN A 215 9.28 -23.26 -9.80
CA GLN A 215 10.31 -23.83 -10.67
C GLN A 215 11.69 -23.21 -10.44
N VAL A 216 11.75 -22.07 -9.75
CA VAL A 216 13.01 -21.43 -9.35
C VAL A 216 13.45 -21.98 -8.01
N ALA A 217 14.61 -22.63 -7.99
CA ALA A 217 15.20 -23.16 -6.76
C ALA A 217 15.36 -22.06 -5.71
N VAL A 218 14.82 -22.31 -4.51
CA VAL A 218 14.99 -21.43 -3.36
C VAL A 218 16.42 -21.48 -2.82
N PRO A 219 16.88 -20.43 -2.11
CA PRO A 219 18.18 -20.44 -1.44
C PRO A 219 18.32 -21.64 -0.49
N LYS A 220 19.56 -22.14 -0.35
CA LYS A 220 19.84 -23.24 0.57
C LYS A 220 19.61 -22.81 2.01
N THR A 221 18.97 -23.67 2.79
CA THR A 221 18.82 -23.46 4.23
C THR A 221 20.17 -23.56 4.95
N ASN A 222 20.33 -22.78 6.01
CA ASN A 222 21.43 -22.91 6.95
C ASN A 222 21.35 -24.25 7.72
N VAL A 223 22.42 -24.54 8.45
CA VAL A 223 22.48 -25.72 9.34
C VAL A 223 21.36 -25.66 10.38
N SER A 224 20.80 -26.82 10.71
CA SER A 224 19.73 -26.90 11.71
C SER A 224 20.19 -26.33 13.04
N THR A 225 19.44 -25.37 13.56
CA THR A 225 19.63 -24.74 14.88
C THR A 225 19.10 -25.60 16.02
N GLY A 226 18.19 -26.54 15.72
CA GLY A 226 17.46 -27.33 16.72
C GLY A 226 16.33 -26.57 17.43
N LYS A 227 16.14 -25.29 17.11
CA LYS A 227 15.04 -24.46 17.63
C LYS A 227 13.75 -24.68 16.86
N LYS A 228 12.63 -24.56 17.58
CA LYS A 228 11.27 -24.73 17.04
C LYS A 228 10.48 -23.44 17.16
N VAL A 229 9.86 -23.01 16.06
CA VAL A 229 9.01 -21.81 16.02
C VAL A 229 7.60 -22.18 15.55
N ALA A 230 6.59 -21.74 16.30
CA ALA A 230 5.20 -21.83 15.88
C ALA A 230 4.78 -20.56 15.14
N ILE A 231 4.04 -20.71 14.05
CA ILE A 231 3.41 -19.62 13.32
C ILE A 231 1.92 -19.91 13.27
N ILE A 232 1.09 -18.97 13.74
CA ILE A 232 -0.36 -19.11 13.74
C ILE A 232 -0.93 -18.24 12.62
N GLY A 233 -1.43 -18.89 11.56
CA GLY A 233 -1.92 -18.28 10.33
C GLY A 233 -0.97 -18.46 9.15
N GLY A 234 -1.44 -19.12 8.09
CA GLY A 234 -0.75 -19.36 6.83
C GLY A 234 -0.95 -18.26 5.78
N GLY A 235 -1.21 -17.03 6.22
CA GLY A 235 -1.32 -15.85 5.34
C GLY A 235 0.05 -15.24 4.96
N PRO A 236 0.07 -14.09 4.26
CA PRO A 236 1.30 -13.50 3.74
C PRO A 236 2.37 -13.22 4.80
N ALA A 237 1.95 -12.71 5.97
CA ALA A 237 2.88 -12.46 7.09
C ALA A 237 3.45 -13.76 7.64
N GLY A 238 2.60 -14.74 7.95
CA GLY A 238 3.01 -16.02 8.50
C GLY A 238 3.91 -16.81 7.55
N MET A 239 3.54 -16.90 6.27
CA MET A 239 4.35 -17.61 5.27
C MET A 239 5.67 -16.90 4.96
N THR A 240 5.71 -15.56 5.05
CA THR A 240 6.97 -14.83 4.95
C THR A 240 7.90 -15.12 6.13
N ALA A 241 7.35 -15.13 7.35
CA ALA A 241 8.13 -15.49 8.53
C ALA A 241 8.61 -16.95 8.46
N ALA A 242 7.74 -17.86 8.02
CA ALA A 242 8.06 -19.28 7.86
C ALA A 242 9.22 -19.50 6.90
N TYR A 243 9.19 -18.83 5.74
CA TYR A 243 10.25 -18.90 4.73
C TYR A 243 11.61 -18.48 5.32
N PHE A 244 11.69 -17.29 5.91
CA PHE A 244 12.96 -16.77 6.41
C PHE A 244 13.48 -17.58 7.61
N LEU A 245 12.64 -17.93 8.57
CA LEU A 245 13.03 -18.77 9.72
C LEU A 245 13.50 -20.17 9.27
N SER A 246 12.85 -20.73 8.25
CA SER A 246 13.27 -22.00 7.65
C SER A 246 14.64 -21.89 6.99
N LEU A 247 14.91 -20.80 6.26
CA LEU A 247 16.23 -20.53 5.66
C LEU A 247 17.31 -20.32 6.72
N MET A 248 16.96 -19.74 7.87
CA MET A 248 17.85 -19.57 9.03
C MET A 248 18.12 -20.90 9.77
N GLY A 249 17.47 -22.00 9.36
CA GLY A 249 17.72 -23.33 9.93
C GLY A 249 16.90 -23.64 11.17
N HIS A 250 15.83 -22.89 11.45
CA HIS A 250 14.85 -23.24 12.47
C HIS A 250 13.81 -24.22 11.91
N LYS A 251 13.29 -25.11 12.77
CA LYS A 251 12.13 -25.93 12.43
C LYS A 251 10.86 -25.10 12.66
N VAL A 252 10.05 -24.94 11.63
CA VAL A 252 8.83 -24.13 11.68
C VAL A 252 7.59 -25.01 11.63
N THR A 253 6.63 -24.76 12.51
CA THR A 253 5.28 -25.35 12.44
C THR A 253 4.28 -24.24 12.14
N VAL A 254 3.61 -24.29 11.00
CA VAL A 254 2.53 -23.37 10.63
C VAL A 254 1.19 -24.02 10.99
N TYR A 255 0.39 -23.33 11.79
CA TYR A 255 -0.98 -23.70 12.12
C TYR A 255 -1.94 -22.88 11.25
N GLU A 256 -2.63 -23.52 10.33
CA GLU A 256 -3.59 -22.89 9.42
C GLU A 256 -5.01 -23.37 9.76
N ALA A 257 -5.91 -22.42 9.94
CA ALA A 257 -7.30 -22.70 10.32
C ALA A 257 -8.11 -23.31 9.17
N LYS A 258 -7.71 -23.05 7.92
CA LYS A 258 -8.40 -23.51 6.71
C LYS A 258 -7.65 -24.64 5.97
N GLU A 259 -8.18 -25.05 4.83
CA GLU A 259 -7.69 -26.18 4.01
C GLU A 259 -6.47 -25.83 3.13
N HIS A 260 -6.30 -24.57 2.77
CA HIS A 260 -5.21 -24.04 1.93
C HIS A 260 -4.49 -22.87 2.60
N LEU A 261 -3.19 -22.72 2.27
CA LEU A 261 -2.35 -21.58 2.64
C LEU A 261 -2.68 -20.34 1.78
N GLY A 262 -2.09 -19.20 2.15
CA GLY A 262 -2.20 -17.92 1.43
C GLY A 262 -3.16 -16.93 2.10
N GLY A 263 -3.97 -17.38 3.06
CA GLY A 263 -4.89 -16.52 3.84
C GLY A 263 -5.79 -15.68 2.93
N MET A 264 -5.91 -14.37 3.21
CA MET A 264 -6.75 -13.46 2.42
C MET A 264 -6.40 -13.42 0.93
N LEU A 265 -5.18 -13.77 0.53
CA LEU A 265 -4.84 -13.83 -0.89
C LEU A 265 -5.48 -15.03 -1.60
N MET A 266 -5.66 -16.15 -0.89
CA MET A 266 -6.29 -17.36 -1.43
C MET A 266 -7.82 -17.28 -1.36
N TYR A 267 -8.34 -16.72 -0.26
CA TYR A 267 -9.76 -16.75 0.04
C TYR A 267 -10.51 -15.46 -0.28
N GLY A 268 -9.84 -14.30 -0.21
CA GLY A 268 -10.49 -13.00 -0.38
C GLY A 268 -10.37 -12.41 -1.78
N ILE A 269 -9.34 -12.80 -2.54
CA ILE A 269 -9.07 -12.25 -3.87
C ILE A 269 -9.69 -13.18 -4.92
N PRO A 270 -10.56 -12.66 -5.80
CA PRO A 270 -11.17 -13.47 -6.86
C PRO A 270 -10.14 -14.03 -7.85
N ASN A 271 -10.44 -15.21 -8.40
CA ASN A 271 -9.59 -15.90 -9.36
C ASN A 271 -9.29 -15.08 -10.63
N TYR A 272 -10.20 -14.19 -11.04
CA TYR A 272 -9.98 -13.32 -12.20
C TYR A 272 -8.85 -12.31 -11.95
N ARG A 273 -8.62 -11.92 -10.68
CA ARG A 273 -7.62 -10.93 -10.29
C ARG A 273 -6.32 -11.61 -9.90
N PHE A 274 -6.40 -12.66 -9.10
CA PHE A 274 -5.26 -13.50 -8.73
C PHE A 274 -5.65 -14.98 -8.88
N PRO A 275 -5.20 -15.64 -9.95
CA PRO A 275 -5.46 -17.06 -10.15
C PRO A 275 -4.89 -17.91 -9.02
N LYS A 276 -5.66 -18.88 -8.52
CA LYS A 276 -5.28 -19.70 -7.35
C LYS A 276 -4.16 -20.69 -7.66
N ASP A 277 -4.08 -21.18 -8.89
CA ASP A 277 -2.96 -21.98 -9.37
C ASP A 277 -1.64 -21.17 -9.34
N ARG A 278 -1.69 -19.89 -9.69
CA ARG A 278 -0.55 -18.97 -9.56
C ARG A 278 -0.16 -18.70 -8.10
N MET A 279 -1.11 -18.75 -7.17
CA MET A 279 -0.82 -18.66 -5.73
C MET A 279 0.01 -19.85 -5.24
N ASP A 280 -0.36 -21.05 -5.69
CA ASP A 280 0.32 -22.28 -5.29
C ASP A 280 1.82 -22.24 -5.66
N GLU A 281 2.23 -21.54 -6.72
CA GLU A 281 3.64 -21.35 -7.07
C GLU A 281 4.45 -20.71 -5.92
N ASP A 282 3.91 -19.67 -5.27
CA ASP A 282 4.58 -19.01 -4.16
C ASP A 282 4.59 -19.91 -2.91
N MET A 283 3.47 -20.59 -2.63
CA MET A 283 3.35 -21.48 -1.46
C MET A 283 4.27 -22.70 -1.60
N ASN A 284 4.28 -23.35 -2.76
CA ASN A 284 5.12 -24.50 -3.07
C ASN A 284 6.60 -24.14 -2.96
N ALA A 285 6.99 -22.97 -3.48
CA ALA A 285 8.35 -22.49 -3.33
C ALA A 285 8.73 -22.32 -1.85
N ILE A 286 7.87 -21.72 -1.04
CA ILE A 286 8.15 -21.54 0.39
C ILE A 286 8.27 -22.89 1.09
N LEU A 287 7.36 -23.84 0.83
CA LEU A 287 7.42 -25.18 1.43
C LEU A 287 8.64 -25.99 0.96
N SER A 288 9.17 -25.71 -0.24
CA SER A 288 10.36 -26.38 -0.78
C SER A 288 11.65 -26.12 -0.01
N THR A 289 11.66 -25.17 0.94
CA THR A 289 12.79 -24.99 1.87
C THR A 289 13.00 -26.20 2.79
N GLY A 290 11.97 -27.02 3.00
CA GLY A 290 12.07 -28.33 3.64
C GLY A 290 12.03 -28.37 5.17
N ASN A 291 12.07 -27.24 5.87
CA ASN A 291 11.99 -27.18 7.36
C ASN A 291 10.63 -26.68 7.89
N ILE A 292 9.60 -26.66 7.03
CA ILE A 292 8.26 -26.17 7.36
C ILE A 292 7.28 -27.34 7.42
N GLU A 293 6.64 -27.49 8.58
CA GLU A 293 5.53 -28.43 8.80
C GLU A 293 4.23 -27.63 8.86
N VAL A 294 3.20 -28.03 8.11
CA VAL A 294 1.91 -27.32 8.10
C VAL A 294 0.82 -28.22 8.70
N LYS A 295 0.09 -27.65 9.65
CA LYS A 295 -1.10 -28.23 10.27
C LYS A 295 -2.33 -27.47 9.79
N TYR A 296 -2.96 -28.00 8.74
CA TYR A 296 -4.21 -27.48 8.18
C TYR A 296 -5.40 -27.77 9.10
N ASN A 297 -6.50 -27.05 8.88
CA ASN A 297 -7.75 -27.21 9.62
C ASN A 297 -7.56 -27.20 11.15
N THR A 298 -6.64 -26.37 11.64
CA THR A 298 -6.30 -26.27 13.06
C THR A 298 -6.44 -24.83 13.52
N ASN A 299 -7.58 -24.51 14.14
CA ASN A 299 -7.86 -23.19 14.67
C ASN A 299 -7.31 -23.05 16.10
N VAL A 300 -6.16 -22.39 16.24
CA VAL A 300 -5.51 -22.17 17.54
C VAL A 300 -6.33 -21.17 18.37
N GLY A 301 -6.66 -21.55 19.60
CA GLY A 301 -7.60 -20.84 20.48
C GLY A 301 -9.02 -21.41 20.46
N VAL A 302 -9.34 -22.31 19.52
CA VAL A 302 -10.63 -23.01 19.44
C VAL A 302 -10.43 -24.53 19.51
N ASP A 303 -9.67 -25.09 18.57
CA ASP A 303 -9.42 -26.54 18.47
C ASP A 303 -8.30 -26.98 19.41
N ILE A 304 -7.27 -26.14 19.57
CA ILE A 304 -6.14 -26.37 20.48
C ILE A 304 -5.87 -25.11 21.32
N PRO A 305 -5.49 -25.24 22.61
CA PRO A 305 -5.15 -24.09 23.44
C PRO A 305 -3.90 -23.36 22.95
N ILE A 306 -3.91 -22.03 22.97
CA ILE A 306 -2.74 -21.19 22.59
C ILE A 306 -1.54 -21.51 23.50
N GLU A 307 -1.78 -21.77 24.79
CA GLU A 307 -0.73 -22.10 25.76
C GLU A 307 0.00 -23.41 25.43
N GLU A 308 -0.70 -24.40 24.85
CA GLU A 308 -0.07 -25.63 24.37
C GLU A 308 0.90 -25.35 23.21
N VAL A 309 0.49 -24.50 22.26
CA VAL A 309 1.33 -24.09 21.14
C VAL A 309 2.55 -23.32 21.63
N ARG A 310 2.35 -22.37 22.56
CA ARG A 310 3.45 -21.59 23.15
C ARG A 310 4.45 -22.46 23.92
N ASN A 311 3.98 -23.42 24.71
CA ASN A 311 4.84 -24.25 25.56
C ASN A 311 5.59 -25.34 24.77
N SER A 312 5.13 -25.68 23.57
CA SER A 312 5.75 -26.70 22.71
C SER A 312 6.82 -26.14 21.75
N HIS A 313 7.01 -24.81 21.70
CA HIS A 313 7.93 -24.12 20.81
C HIS A 313 8.80 -23.11 21.57
N ASP A 314 10.00 -22.82 21.05
CA ASP A 314 10.90 -21.83 21.65
C ASP A 314 10.37 -20.40 21.46
N ALA A 315 9.70 -20.13 20.33
CA ALA A 315 9.04 -18.87 20.01
C ALA A 315 7.72 -19.09 19.25
N MET A 316 6.83 -18.10 19.30
CA MET A 316 5.53 -18.11 18.63
C MET A 316 5.28 -16.78 17.91
N PHE A 317 4.85 -16.85 16.65
CA PHE A 317 4.43 -15.70 15.85
C PHE A 317 2.94 -15.79 15.50
N VAL A 318 2.16 -14.78 15.90
CA VAL A 318 0.73 -14.68 15.64
C VAL A 318 0.49 -13.82 14.39
N ALA A 319 -0.08 -14.41 13.35
CA ALA A 319 -0.30 -13.81 12.03
C ALA A 319 -1.70 -14.16 11.47
N ILE A 320 -2.72 -14.18 12.32
CA ILE A 320 -4.08 -14.61 11.99
C ILE A 320 -4.82 -13.68 11.00
N GLY A 321 -4.33 -12.44 10.85
CA GLY A 321 -4.91 -11.43 9.98
C GLY A 321 -6.28 -10.91 10.45
N ALA A 322 -7.03 -10.29 9.54
CA ALA A 322 -8.37 -9.75 9.78
C ALA A 322 -9.40 -10.47 8.90
N GLN A 323 -9.85 -11.65 9.33
CA GLN A 323 -10.65 -12.54 8.48
C GLN A 323 -12.16 -12.26 8.55
N LYS A 324 -12.63 -11.51 9.54
CA LYS A 324 -14.08 -11.29 9.77
C LYS A 324 -14.55 -10.03 9.07
N GLY A 325 -15.75 -10.03 8.47
CA GLY A 325 -16.36 -8.80 7.95
C GLY A 325 -16.85 -7.89 9.08
N LYS A 326 -16.59 -6.58 8.98
CA LYS A 326 -17.19 -5.60 9.91
C LYS A 326 -18.70 -5.57 9.74
N LYS A 327 -19.41 -5.69 10.85
CA LYS A 327 -20.87 -5.57 10.87
C LYS A 327 -21.27 -4.10 10.85
N LEU A 328 -22.29 -3.78 10.07
CA LEU A 328 -22.92 -2.47 10.08
C LEU A 328 -24.16 -2.52 10.98
N ARG A 329 -24.38 -1.46 11.76
CA ARG A 329 -25.61 -1.30 12.55
C ARG A 329 -26.62 -0.54 11.69
N LEU A 330 -27.53 -1.27 11.05
CA LEU A 330 -28.65 -0.72 10.30
C LEU A 330 -29.93 -1.45 10.65
N ASP A 331 -31.05 -0.75 10.58
CA ASP A 331 -32.37 -1.38 10.64
C ASP A 331 -32.57 -2.27 9.40
N GLY A 332 -33.02 -3.50 9.61
CA GLY A 332 -33.26 -4.48 8.56
C GLY A 332 -32.03 -5.27 8.07
N ILE A 333 -30.88 -5.12 8.73
CA ILE A 333 -29.61 -5.81 8.40
C ILE A 333 -29.69 -7.35 8.45
N ASP A 334 -30.66 -7.88 9.18
CA ASP A 334 -30.95 -9.29 9.40
C ASP A 334 -31.85 -9.90 8.31
N ALA A 335 -32.06 -9.22 7.18
CA ALA A 335 -32.77 -9.79 6.03
C ALA A 335 -31.97 -10.96 5.41
N ASN A 336 -32.66 -11.97 4.86
CA ASN A 336 -32.03 -13.26 4.52
C ASN A 336 -30.98 -13.19 3.39
N ASN A 337 -31.07 -12.16 2.56
CA ASN A 337 -30.25 -11.89 1.35
C ASN A 337 -29.29 -10.70 1.54
N VAL A 338 -28.92 -10.42 2.79
CA VAL A 338 -27.89 -9.43 3.16
C VAL A 338 -26.67 -10.20 3.63
N PHE A 339 -25.55 -10.05 2.93
CA PHE A 339 -24.34 -10.84 3.16
C PHE A 339 -23.11 -9.98 3.42
N SER A 340 -22.14 -10.54 4.15
CA SER A 340 -20.79 -10.01 4.17
C SER A 340 -20.13 -10.22 2.80
N ALA A 341 -19.54 -9.16 2.24
CA ALA A 341 -18.77 -9.27 1.00
C ALA A 341 -17.57 -10.21 1.16
N VAL A 342 -16.93 -10.21 2.33
CA VAL A 342 -15.80 -11.09 2.64
C VAL A 342 -16.24 -12.55 2.64
N GLU A 343 -17.41 -12.87 3.20
CA GLU A 343 -17.93 -14.25 3.23
C GLU A 343 -18.35 -14.72 1.84
N MET A 344 -18.94 -13.84 1.02
CA MET A 344 -19.26 -14.17 -0.37
C MET A 344 -17.99 -14.48 -1.17
N LEU A 345 -16.95 -13.64 -1.05
CA LEU A 345 -15.69 -13.83 -1.74
C LEU A 345 -14.98 -15.11 -1.27
N ASP A 346 -14.99 -15.37 0.04
CA ASP A 346 -14.50 -16.62 0.63
C ASP A 346 -15.25 -17.85 0.08
N GLY A 347 -16.58 -17.77 -0.02
CA GLY A 347 -17.40 -18.83 -0.63
C GLY A 347 -17.01 -19.09 -2.09
N ILE A 348 -16.83 -18.03 -2.90
CA ILE A 348 -16.32 -18.16 -4.28
C ILE A 348 -14.90 -18.74 -4.29
N GLY A 349 -14.09 -18.41 -3.29
CA GLY A 349 -12.81 -19.04 -2.95
C GLY A 349 -12.90 -20.57 -2.86
N HIS A 350 -13.96 -21.08 -2.25
CA HIS A 350 -14.23 -22.52 -2.11
C HIS A 350 -15.07 -23.11 -3.26
N GLY A 351 -15.23 -22.37 -4.36
CA GLY A 351 -16.03 -22.81 -5.51
C GLY A 351 -17.55 -22.68 -5.33
N ILE A 352 -18.01 -22.12 -4.21
CA ILE A 352 -19.42 -21.84 -3.93
C ILE A 352 -19.79 -20.51 -4.57
N ARG A 353 -20.44 -20.58 -5.74
CA ARG A 353 -20.88 -19.39 -6.47
C ARG A 353 -22.34 -19.08 -6.16
N PRO A 354 -22.66 -17.88 -5.66
CA PRO A 354 -24.06 -17.47 -5.54
C PRO A 354 -24.68 -17.30 -6.94
N ASP A 355 -25.97 -17.60 -7.05
CA ASP A 355 -26.77 -17.33 -8.24
C ASP A 355 -27.48 -15.97 -8.11
N TYR A 356 -26.97 -15.00 -8.87
CA TYR A 356 -27.55 -13.67 -8.97
C TYR A 356 -28.26 -13.44 -10.31
N THR A 357 -28.56 -14.50 -11.06
CA THR A 357 -29.26 -14.39 -12.35
C THR A 357 -30.52 -13.55 -12.23
N GLY A 358 -30.56 -12.44 -12.98
CA GLY A 358 -31.71 -11.53 -13.02
C GLY A 358 -31.84 -10.56 -11.82
N LYS A 359 -30.99 -10.70 -10.78
CA LYS A 359 -31.02 -9.90 -9.56
C LYS A 359 -30.27 -8.58 -9.70
N THR A 360 -30.67 -7.60 -8.91
CA THR A 360 -29.99 -6.31 -8.70
C THR A 360 -29.22 -6.35 -7.39
N VAL A 361 -27.90 -6.16 -7.41
CA VAL A 361 -27.03 -6.27 -6.24
C VAL A 361 -26.50 -4.90 -5.82
N ALA A 362 -26.71 -4.50 -4.56
CA ALA A 362 -26.15 -3.29 -3.98
C ALA A 362 -24.94 -3.63 -3.09
N VAL A 363 -23.78 -3.05 -3.37
CA VAL A 363 -22.54 -3.25 -2.61
C VAL A 363 -22.22 -2.00 -1.80
N ILE A 364 -22.19 -2.10 -0.48
CA ILE A 364 -21.89 -0.97 0.41
C ILE A 364 -20.39 -0.93 0.70
N GLY A 365 -19.68 0.06 0.17
CA GLY A 365 -18.24 0.21 0.41
C GLY A 365 -17.54 0.99 -0.70
N GLY A 366 -16.22 1.21 -0.53
CA GLY A 366 -15.40 1.92 -1.52
C GLY A 366 -13.93 1.52 -1.51
N GLY A 367 -13.60 0.35 -0.97
CA GLY A 367 -12.26 -0.24 -0.99
C GLY A 367 -12.15 -1.42 -1.96
N ASN A 368 -10.98 -2.04 -2.07
CA ASN A 368 -10.73 -3.16 -2.99
C ASN A 368 -11.73 -4.32 -2.79
N VAL A 369 -12.09 -4.66 -1.55
CA VAL A 369 -13.12 -5.69 -1.25
C VAL A 369 -14.48 -5.35 -1.88
N ALA A 370 -14.85 -4.07 -1.93
CA ALA A 370 -16.10 -3.65 -2.56
C ALA A 370 -16.03 -3.78 -4.09
N MET A 371 -14.89 -3.46 -4.69
CA MET A 371 -14.68 -3.66 -6.13
C MET A 371 -14.72 -5.14 -6.47
N ASP A 372 -14.00 -5.97 -5.71
CA ASP A 372 -13.93 -7.42 -5.92
C ASP A 372 -15.30 -8.08 -5.76
N ALA A 373 -16.07 -7.69 -4.75
CA ALA A 373 -17.43 -8.18 -4.55
C ALA A 373 -18.39 -7.75 -5.67
N ALA A 374 -18.33 -6.49 -6.12
CA ALA A 374 -19.19 -6.00 -7.19
C ALA A 374 -18.89 -6.67 -8.54
N ARG A 375 -17.60 -6.76 -8.90
CA ARG A 375 -17.12 -7.44 -10.11
C ARG A 375 -17.42 -8.94 -10.09
N SER A 376 -17.33 -9.58 -8.91
CA SER A 376 -17.72 -10.98 -8.74
C SER A 376 -19.24 -11.18 -8.82
N ALA A 377 -20.04 -10.27 -8.26
CA ALA A 377 -21.49 -10.35 -8.35
C ALA A 377 -21.99 -10.29 -9.81
N LEU A 378 -21.37 -9.45 -10.63
CA LEU A 378 -21.65 -9.38 -12.07
C LEU A 378 -21.35 -10.71 -12.77
N ARG A 379 -20.21 -11.34 -12.46
CA ARG A 379 -19.82 -12.67 -12.97
C ARG A 379 -20.71 -13.80 -12.46
N CYS A 380 -21.38 -13.60 -11.34
CA CYS A 380 -22.43 -14.47 -10.79
C CYS A 380 -23.82 -14.25 -11.43
N GLY A 381 -23.90 -13.50 -12.53
CA GLY A 381 -25.12 -13.35 -13.34
C GLY A 381 -26.03 -12.19 -12.93
N ALA A 382 -25.58 -11.32 -12.02
CA ALA A 382 -26.35 -10.12 -11.65
C ALA A 382 -26.71 -9.30 -12.89
N LYS A 383 -27.99 -8.91 -12.97
CA LYS A 383 -28.49 -8.07 -14.06
C LYS A 383 -27.95 -6.64 -13.93
N ASP A 384 -27.83 -6.17 -12.70
CA ASP A 384 -27.42 -4.82 -12.37
C ASP A 384 -26.65 -4.84 -11.04
N VAL A 385 -25.55 -4.09 -10.95
CA VAL A 385 -24.71 -4.03 -9.76
C VAL A 385 -24.38 -2.56 -9.48
N ARG A 386 -24.62 -2.14 -8.23
CA ARG A 386 -24.42 -0.75 -7.81
C ARG A 386 -23.55 -0.70 -6.57
N ILE A 387 -22.48 0.10 -6.62
CA ILE A 387 -21.64 0.39 -5.46
C ILE A 387 -22.17 1.65 -4.78
N VAL A 388 -22.58 1.51 -3.53
CA VAL A 388 -23.08 2.60 -2.69
C VAL A 388 -21.96 3.08 -1.79
N TYR A 389 -21.50 4.32 -2.03
CA TYR A 389 -20.39 4.91 -1.30
C TYR A 389 -20.75 6.29 -0.73
N ARG A 390 -20.42 6.49 0.55
CA ARG A 390 -20.78 7.69 1.30
C ARG A 390 -19.92 8.93 1.00
N ARG A 391 -18.87 8.81 0.18
CA ARG A 391 -17.99 9.92 -0.22
C ARG A 391 -17.89 10.02 -1.74
N ARG A 392 -17.00 10.89 -2.23
CA ARG A 392 -16.72 11.06 -3.66
C ARG A 392 -15.84 9.91 -4.17
N GLN A 393 -15.73 9.79 -5.48
CA GLN A 393 -14.88 8.77 -6.11
C GLN A 393 -13.42 8.96 -5.73
N GLU A 394 -12.95 10.20 -5.68
CA GLU A 394 -11.57 10.57 -5.32
C GLU A 394 -11.23 10.24 -3.85
N ASP A 395 -12.24 9.96 -3.03
CA ASP A 395 -12.06 9.61 -1.61
C ASP A 395 -12.14 8.08 -1.38
N MET A 396 -12.32 7.28 -2.43
CA MET A 396 -12.31 5.82 -2.37
C MET A 396 -10.92 5.31 -1.96
N THR A 397 -10.87 4.13 -1.34
CA THR A 397 -9.61 3.48 -0.95
C THR A 397 -9.25 2.32 -1.84
N ALA A 398 -10.07 2.04 -2.86
CA ALA A 398 -9.72 1.07 -3.89
C ALA A 398 -8.65 1.68 -4.82
N LEU A 399 -7.88 0.83 -5.48
CA LEU A 399 -7.00 1.28 -6.55
C LEU A 399 -7.81 1.92 -7.68
N ASP A 400 -7.31 3.01 -8.25
CA ASP A 400 -7.97 3.71 -9.34
C ASP A 400 -8.25 2.78 -10.53
N THR A 401 -7.30 1.89 -10.86
CA THR A 401 -7.46 0.88 -11.91
C THR A 401 -8.58 -0.13 -11.63
N GLU A 402 -8.84 -0.47 -10.37
CA GLU A 402 -9.95 -1.35 -9.98
C GLU A 402 -11.30 -0.63 -10.10
N ILE A 403 -11.35 0.66 -9.75
CA ILE A 403 -12.54 1.50 -9.91
C ILE A 403 -12.87 1.66 -11.40
N GLU A 404 -11.87 2.03 -12.21
CA GLU A 404 -11.99 2.14 -13.66
C GLU A 404 -12.49 0.83 -14.28
N SER A 405 -11.91 -0.29 -13.86
CA SER A 405 -12.28 -1.62 -14.34
C SER A 405 -13.72 -2.01 -14.00
N ALA A 406 -14.18 -1.69 -12.79
CA ALA A 406 -15.55 -1.93 -12.36
C ALA A 406 -16.54 -1.10 -13.21
N VAL A 407 -16.24 0.18 -13.44
CA VAL A 407 -17.07 1.06 -14.29
C VAL A 407 -17.10 0.57 -15.73
N MET A 408 -15.96 0.15 -16.29
CA MET A 408 -15.88 -0.40 -17.65
C MET A 408 -16.68 -1.70 -17.81
N GLU A 409 -16.81 -2.50 -16.75
CA GLU A 409 -17.64 -3.71 -16.73
C GLU A 409 -19.15 -3.41 -16.64
N GLY A 410 -19.52 -2.15 -16.37
CA GLY A 410 -20.90 -1.67 -16.31
C GLY A 410 -21.46 -1.53 -14.89
N ILE A 411 -20.62 -1.50 -13.86
CA ILE A 411 -21.02 -1.34 -12.47
C ILE A 411 -21.27 0.16 -12.17
N GLU A 412 -22.43 0.49 -11.60
CA GLU A 412 -22.79 1.86 -11.26
C GLU A 412 -22.14 2.31 -9.96
N LEU A 413 -21.58 3.52 -9.93
CA LEU A 413 -21.10 4.17 -8.70
C LEU A 413 -22.14 5.16 -8.15
N MET A 414 -22.84 4.76 -7.09
CA MET A 414 -23.75 5.63 -6.32
C MET A 414 -22.97 6.37 -5.22
N LEU A 415 -22.32 7.46 -5.62
CA LEU A 415 -21.48 8.29 -4.75
C LEU A 415 -22.30 9.24 -3.87
N LEU A 416 -21.71 9.68 -2.76
CA LEU A 416 -22.36 10.53 -1.75
C LEU A 416 -23.69 9.96 -1.24
N GLN A 417 -23.76 8.64 -1.08
CA GLN A 417 -24.90 7.91 -0.54
C GLN A 417 -24.46 7.09 0.68
N ALA A 418 -24.99 7.41 1.86
CA ALA A 418 -24.76 6.61 3.06
C ALA A 418 -25.92 5.63 3.26
N PRO A 419 -25.68 4.35 3.57
CA PRO A 419 -26.77 3.42 3.85
C PRO A 419 -27.50 3.82 5.14
N LYS A 420 -28.83 3.81 5.10
CA LYS A 420 -29.71 4.24 6.21
C LYS A 420 -30.49 3.08 6.83
N SER A 421 -31.15 2.28 6.00
CA SER A 421 -31.90 1.09 6.43
C SER A 421 -32.12 0.14 5.25
N ILE A 422 -32.50 -1.09 5.54
CA ILE A 422 -32.85 -2.11 4.55
C ILE A 422 -34.35 -2.41 4.69
N GLU A 423 -35.06 -2.33 3.58
CA GLU A 423 -36.48 -2.65 3.48
C GLU A 423 -36.64 -4.14 3.19
N LYS A 424 -37.48 -4.81 4.00
CA LYS A 424 -37.80 -6.23 3.83
C LYS A 424 -39.17 -6.41 3.19
N ASP A 425 -39.31 -7.46 2.41
CA ASP A 425 -40.60 -7.95 1.95
C ASP A 425 -41.32 -8.82 3.01
N GLU A 426 -42.46 -9.39 2.64
CA GLU A 426 -43.27 -10.24 3.52
C GLU A 426 -42.57 -11.55 3.92
N ASN A 427 -41.56 -12.00 3.16
CA ASN A 427 -40.77 -13.21 3.42
C ASN A 427 -39.52 -12.93 4.27
N GLY A 428 -39.24 -11.65 4.57
CA GLY A 428 -38.04 -11.23 5.29
C GLY A 428 -36.82 -11.01 4.39
N ASP A 429 -37.00 -10.99 3.07
CA ASP A 429 -35.95 -10.73 2.09
C ASP A 429 -35.84 -9.21 1.82
N CYS A 430 -34.62 -8.70 1.67
CA CYS A 430 -34.34 -7.34 1.20
C CYS A 430 -34.97 -7.12 -0.18
N CYS A 431 -35.75 -6.05 -0.30
CA CYS A 431 -36.31 -5.58 -1.57
C CYS A 431 -35.84 -4.15 -1.94
N ALA A 432 -35.23 -3.43 -0.99
CA ALA A 432 -34.56 -2.15 -1.26
C ALA A 432 -33.57 -1.75 -0.16
N LEU A 433 -32.55 -1.01 -0.57
CA LEU A 433 -31.64 -0.29 0.32
C LEU A 433 -32.05 1.19 0.35
N TRP A 434 -32.36 1.70 1.54
CA TRP A 434 -32.56 3.13 1.73
C TRP A 434 -31.23 3.81 1.98
N VAL A 435 -30.96 4.87 1.21
CA VAL A 435 -29.73 5.65 1.33
C VAL A 435 -30.05 7.10 1.68
N GLN A 436 -29.19 7.70 2.50
CA GLN A 436 -29.23 9.12 2.83
C GLN A 436 -28.20 9.86 1.97
N PRO A 437 -28.63 10.80 1.11
CA PRO A 437 -27.72 11.66 0.38
C PRO A 437 -26.79 12.44 1.31
N GLN A 438 -25.52 12.49 0.95
CA GLN A 438 -24.45 13.14 1.70
C GLN A 438 -23.97 14.42 1.01
N MET A 439 -23.48 15.36 1.81
CA MET A 439 -22.66 16.49 1.36
C MET A 439 -21.23 16.34 1.90
N ILE A 440 -20.30 17.05 1.25
CA ILE A 440 -18.88 17.01 1.57
C ILE A 440 -18.63 17.90 2.80
N GLY A 441 -18.19 17.30 3.90
CA GLY A 441 -17.83 18.00 5.13
C GLY A 441 -16.33 18.28 5.26
N ALA A 442 -15.93 18.73 6.45
CA ALA A 442 -14.54 19.00 6.79
C ALA A 442 -13.66 17.74 6.73
N TYR A 443 -12.38 17.93 6.46
CA TYR A 443 -11.38 16.86 6.54
C TYR A 443 -11.28 16.32 7.97
N ARG A 444 -11.41 14.99 8.12
CA ARG A 444 -11.10 14.27 9.36
C ARG A 444 -10.38 12.98 9.00
N GLY A 445 -9.21 12.75 9.61
CA GLY A 445 -8.40 11.56 9.32
C GLY A 445 -7.95 11.49 7.86
N GLY A 446 -7.51 12.62 7.30
CA GLY A 446 -6.93 12.70 5.94
C GLY A 446 -7.92 12.72 4.78
N ARG A 447 -9.23 12.57 5.02
CA ARG A 447 -10.26 12.63 3.97
C ARG A 447 -11.46 13.48 4.38
N PRO A 448 -12.24 14.02 3.44
CA PRO A 448 -13.49 14.71 3.75
C PRO A 448 -14.47 13.80 4.52
N SER A 449 -15.09 14.35 5.55
CA SER A 449 -16.13 13.66 6.30
C SER A 449 -17.44 13.69 5.52
N PRO A 450 -18.20 12.59 5.48
CA PRO A 450 -19.57 12.64 4.99
C PRO A 450 -20.46 13.37 6.01
N VAL A 451 -21.36 14.22 5.52
CA VAL A 451 -22.37 14.89 6.35
C VAL A 451 -23.72 14.72 5.69
N ASP A 452 -24.76 14.38 6.46
CA ASP A 452 -26.10 14.23 5.93
C ASP A 452 -26.56 15.52 5.22
N SER A 453 -27.00 15.38 3.97
CA SER A 453 -27.72 16.45 3.29
C SER A 453 -29.15 16.49 3.82
N ALA A 454 -29.35 17.08 5.00
CA ALA A 454 -30.64 17.06 5.71
C ALA A 454 -31.82 17.62 4.90
N SER A 455 -31.57 18.42 3.86
CA SER A 455 -32.59 18.93 2.94
C SER A 455 -33.00 17.96 1.82
N LYS A 456 -32.31 16.82 1.68
CA LYS A 456 -32.62 15.78 0.70
C LYS A 456 -33.22 14.58 1.40
N ASP A 457 -34.41 14.19 0.94
CA ASP A 457 -35.07 12.99 1.43
C ASP A 457 -34.23 11.74 1.14
N PRO A 458 -34.33 10.71 2.01
CA PRO A 458 -33.75 9.40 1.73
C PRO A 458 -34.24 8.85 0.39
N LEU A 459 -33.33 8.26 -0.37
CA LEU A 459 -33.64 7.61 -1.64
C LEU A 459 -33.84 6.11 -1.41
N ARG A 460 -34.94 5.58 -1.96
CA ARG A 460 -35.16 4.13 -2.04
C ARG A 460 -34.41 3.59 -3.25
N VAL A 461 -33.47 2.67 -3.03
CA VAL A 461 -32.72 1.98 -4.08
C VAL A 461 -33.20 0.53 -4.16
N PRO A 462 -34.07 0.17 -5.14
CA PRO A 462 -34.52 -1.20 -5.30
C PRO A 462 -33.34 -2.14 -5.56
N CYS A 463 -33.24 -3.21 -4.76
CA CYS A 463 -32.23 -4.26 -4.91
C CYS A 463 -32.70 -5.55 -4.23
N ASP A 464 -32.23 -6.67 -4.76
CA ASP A 464 -32.58 -8.03 -4.32
C ASP A 464 -31.50 -8.65 -3.44
N VAL A 465 -30.31 -8.04 -3.37
CA VAL A 465 -29.18 -8.51 -2.55
C VAL A 465 -28.39 -7.30 -2.09
N VAL A 466 -27.96 -7.31 -0.82
CA VAL A 466 -27.03 -6.30 -0.28
C VAL A 466 -25.74 -6.98 0.17
N LEU A 467 -24.59 -6.49 -0.31
CA LEU A 467 -23.26 -6.95 0.08
C LEU A 467 -22.57 -5.88 0.92
N ILE A 468 -22.15 -6.23 2.13
CA ILE A 468 -21.51 -5.31 3.07
C ILE A 468 -19.98 -5.42 2.94
N ALA A 469 -19.34 -4.37 2.46
CA ALA A 469 -17.89 -4.27 2.23
C ALA A 469 -17.29 -3.05 2.97
N VAL A 470 -17.63 -2.88 4.25
CA VAL A 470 -17.23 -1.71 5.07
C VAL A 470 -15.96 -1.93 5.91
N GLY A 471 -15.24 -3.02 5.66
CA GLY A 471 -13.95 -3.35 6.28
C GLY A 471 -13.90 -4.73 6.91
N GLN A 472 -12.74 -5.07 7.46
CA GLN A 472 -12.47 -6.34 8.11
C GLN A 472 -12.14 -6.15 9.59
N ASP A 473 -12.31 -7.21 10.37
CA ASP A 473 -12.15 -7.26 11.82
C ASP A 473 -11.36 -8.51 12.23
N ILE A 474 -10.79 -8.46 13.43
CA ILE A 474 -9.84 -9.46 13.94
C ILE A 474 -10.54 -10.33 14.98
N VAL A 475 -10.24 -11.62 14.97
CA VAL A 475 -10.72 -12.56 16.00
C VAL A 475 -9.70 -12.61 17.13
N SER A 476 -9.75 -11.61 18.01
CA SER A 476 -8.74 -11.39 19.06
C SER A 476 -9.05 -12.09 20.39
N GLU A 477 -10.33 -12.36 20.68
CA GLU A 477 -10.82 -12.82 21.99
C GLU A 477 -10.03 -14.01 22.58
N PRO A 478 -9.77 -15.13 21.86
CA PRO A 478 -9.00 -16.24 22.43
C PRO A 478 -7.56 -15.86 22.83
N PHE A 479 -6.95 -14.93 22.09
CA PHE A 479 -5.58 -14.47 22.35
C PHE A 479 -5.54 -13.42 23.47
N GLU A 480 -6.58 -12.60 23.60
CA GLU A 480 -6.76 -11.71 24.75
C GLU A 480 -6.93 -12.50 26.05
N GLU A 481 -7.71 -13.60 26.02
CA GLU A 481 -7.84 -14.52 27.16
C GLU A 481 -6.50 -15.20 27.52
N PHE A 482 -5.65 -15.48 26.53
CA PHE A 482 -4.28 -15.93 26.74
C PHE A 482 -3.36 -14.84 27.33
N GLY A 483 -3.76 -13.57 27.28
CA GLY A 483 -3.04 -12.44 27.86
C GLY A 483 -2.37 -11.50 26.86
N MET A 484 -2.61 -11.65 25.55
CA MET A 484 -2.08 -10.72 24.56
C MET A 484 -2.81 -9.37 24.62
N PRO A 485 -2.10 -8.24 24.74
CA PRO A 485 -2.71 -6.92 24.77
C PRO A 485 -3.33 -6.59 23.40
N ALA A 486 -4.59 -6.16 23.41
CA ALA A 486 -5.29 -5.66 22.23
C ALA A 486 -6.02 -4.35 22.55
N GLU A 487 -6.11 -3.46 21.55
CA GLU A 487 -6.95 -2.27 21.61
C GLU A 487 -7.83 -2.26 20.36
N TRP A 488 -9.15 -2.18 20.54
CA TRP A 488 -10.11 -2.28 19.43
C TRP A 488 -9.92 -3.56 18.59
N HIS A 489 -9.64 -4.70 19.25
CA HIS A 489 -9.35 -6.00 18.64
C HIS A 489 -8.02 -6.09 17.84
N VAL A 490 -7.22 -5.01 17.80
CA VAL A 490 -5.90 -5.01 17.17
C VAL A 490 -4.83 -5.28 18.23
N PHE A 491 -4.01 -6.31 18.02
CA PHE A 491 -2.95 -6.66 18.95
C PHE A 491 -1.86 -5.60 19.02
N LYS A 492 -1.27 -5.42 20.20
CA LYS A 492 -0.18 -4.47 20.44
C LYS A 492 1.17 -5.17 20.43
N ALA A 493 2.12 -4.58 19.70
CA ALA A 493 3.51 -4.99 19.65
C ALA A 493 4.42 -3.81 19.37
N GLY A 494 5.71 -3.99 19.68
CA GLY A 494 6.76 -3.09 19.25
C GLY A 494 6.94 -3.10 17.72
N LEU A 495 7.75 -2.16 17.21
CA LEU A 495 8.12 -2.12 15.78
C LEU A 495 8.96 -3.34 15.35
N ASP A 496 9.54 -4.04 16.33
CA ASP A 496 10.23 -5.33 16.20
C ASP A 496 9.27 -6.53 16.22
N THR A 497 7.96 -6.29 16.27
CA THR A 497 6.86 -7.28 16.37
C THR A 497 6.75 -8.00 17.71
N ALA A 498 7.63 -7.70 18.68
CA ALA A 498 7.59 -8.35 19.98
C ALA A 498 6.40 -7.87 20.83
N VAL A 499 5.76 -8.78 21.55
CA VAL A 499 4.67 -8.46 22.47
C VAL A 499 5.26 -8.10 23.84
N GLU A 500 5.01 -6.88 24.30
CA GLU A 500 5.50 -6.39 25.58
C GLU A 500 4.98 -7.27 26.74
N GLY A 501 5.88 -7.67 27.63
CA GLY A 501 5.54 -8.53 28.77
C GLY A 501 5.37 -10.02 28.45
N MET A 502 5.52 -10.45 27.18
CA MET A 502 5.37 -11.85 26.77
C MET A 502 6.60 -12.37 26.01
N PRO A 503 7.67 -12.81 26.71
CA PRO A 503 8.90 -13.29 26.07
C PRO A 503 8.66 -14.42 25.07
N GLY A 504 9.21 -14.27 23.87
CA GLY A 504 9.09 -15.25 22.80
C GLY A 504 7.75 -15.27 22.07
N VAL A 505 6.89 -14.27 22.31
CA VAL A 505 5.64 -14.06 21.57
C VAL A 505 5.77 -12.82 20.68
N PHE A 506 5.49 -13.01 19.40
CA PHE A 506 5.54 -11.97 18.38
C PHE A 506 4.19 -11.91 17.65
N VAL A 507 3.82 -10.75 17.10
CA VAL A 507 2.57 -10.58 16.35
C VAL A 507 2.75 -9.58 15.21
N GLY A 508 2.17 -9.87 14.05
CA GLY A 508 2.38 -9.07 12.85
C GLY A 508 1.37 -9.31 11.74
N GLY A 509 1.40 -8.43 10.73
CA GLY A 509 0.38 -8.38 9.68
C GLY A 509 -0.89 -7.68 10.13
N ASP A 510 -1.99 -7.94 9.43
CA ASP A 510 -3.25 -7.19 9.63
C ASP A 510 -3.80 -7.29 11.06
N CYS A 511 -3.48 -8.34 11.82
CA CYS A 511 -3.92 -8.46 13.22
C CYS A 511 -3.18 -7.53 14.19
N ALA A 512 -2.04 -6.95 13.80
CA ALA A 512 -1.27 -5.98 14.58
C ALA A 512 -1.40 -4.54 14.06
N THR A 513 -1.65 -4.37 12.75
CA THR A 513 -1.74 -3.04 12.12
C THR A 513 -3.16 -2.62 11.78
N GLY A 514 -4.13 -3.54 11.85
CA GLY A 514 -5.39 -3.44 11.12
C GLY A 514 -5.24 -3.81 9.64
N PRO A 515 -6.36 -4.01 8.91
CA PRO A 515 -6.36 -4.42 7.51
C PRO A 515 -5.54 -3.48 6.63
N SER A 516 -4.56 -4.03 5.91
CA SER A 516 -3.67 -3.25 5.05
C SER A 516 -3.31 -3.99 3.75
N THR A 517 -2.17 -3.67 3.17
CA THR A 517 -1.72 -4.24 1.89
C THR A 517 -0.86 -5.48 2.10
N ALA A 518 -0.87 -6.40 1.14
CA ALA A 518 -0.09 -7.65 1.21
C ALA A 518 1.41 -7.40 1.43
N ILE A 519 1.98 -6.36 0.81
CA ILE A 519 3.40 -6.03 0.95
C ILE A 519 3.77 -5.56 2.37
N LYS A 520 2.83 -4.94 3.10
CA LYS A 520 3.03 -4.59 4.52
C LYS A 520 2.97 -5.84 5.41
N ALA A 521 2.09 -6.79 5.11
CA ALA A 521 2.06 -8.08 5.81
C ALA A 521 3.36 -8.88 5.59
N ILE A 522 3.88 -8.88 4.34
CA ILE A 522 5.20 -9.46 4.02
C ILE A 522 6.31 -8.77 4.83
N ALA A 523 6.32 -7.43 4.87
CA ALA A 523 7.29 -6.69 5.67
C ALA A 523 7.24 -7.07 7.15
N ALA A 524 6.04 -7.19 7.74
CA ALA A 524 5.88 -7.63 9.12
C ALA A 524 6.42 -9.05 9.35
N GLY A 525 6.17 -9.98 8.43
CA GLY A 525 6.73 -11.34 8.51
C GLY A 525 8.25 -11.37 8.42
N LYS A 526 8.85 -10.53 7.56
CA LYS A 526 10.31 -10.39 7.44
C LYS A 526 10.95 -9.86 8.73
N VAL A 527 10.34 -8.83 9.33
CA VAL A 527 10.77 -8.24 10.60
C VAL A 527 10.64 -9.26 11.73
N ALA A 528 9.50 -9.96 11.81
CA ALA A 528 9.29 -11.00 12.82
C ALA A 528 10.33 -12.11 12.73
N ALA A 529 10.62 -12.62 11.52
CA ALA A 529 11.62 -13.68 11.35
C ALA A 529 13.00 -13.28 11.88
N HIS A 530 13.50 -12.09 11.53
CA HIS A 530 14.81 -11.63 12.00
C HIS A 530 14.82 -11.43 13.52
N ASN A 531 13.79 -10.80 14.10
CA ASN A 531 13.77 -10.57 15.55
C ASN A 531 13.54 -11.86 16.36
N ILE A 532 12.87 -12.86 15.79
CA ILE A 532 12.78 -14.20 16.38
C ILE A 532 14.14 -14.90 16.36
N ASP A 533 14.89 -14.83 15.26
CA ASP A 533 16.26 -15.38 15.16
C ASP A 533 17.18 -14.76 16.23
N GLU A 534 17.16 -13.43 16.35
CA GLU A 534 17.87 -12.66 17.38
C GLU A 534 17.46 -13.07 18.80
N TYR A 535 16.16 -13.18 19.06
CA TYR A 535 15.62 -13.62 20.35
C TYR A 535 16.09 -15.04 20.73
N LEU A 536 16.23 -15.93 19.74
CA LEU A 536 16.72 -17.29 19.93
C LEU A 536 18.24 -17.37 20.09
N GLY A 537 18.95 -16.24 20.02
CA GLY A 537 20.39 -16.12 20.21
C GLY A 537 21.22 -16.34 18.94
N TYR A 538 20.61 -16.15 17.77
CA TYR A 538 21.27 -16.26 16.46
C TYR A 538 21.32 -14.89 15.77
N HIS A 539 22.18 -14.78 14.75
CA HIS A 539 22.41 -13.56 13.98
C HIS A 539 22.57 -13.92 12.49
N HIS A 540 21.64 -14.72 11.97
CA HIS A 540 21.78 -15.24 10.62
C HIS A 540 21.65 -14.11 9.60
N THR A 541 22.57 -14.11 8.64
CA THR A 541 22.45 -13.32 7.42
C THR A 541 22.06 -14.24 6.28
N LEU A 542 21.07 -13.82 5.49
CA LEU A 542 20.59 -14.59 4.35
C LEU A 542 21.21 -14.08 3.07
N ASN A 543 21.77 -14.99 2.27
CA ASN A 543 22.30 -14.70 0.95
C ASN A 543 21.52 -15.50 -0.08
N CYS A 544 20.88 -14.79 -1.03
CA CYS A 544 20.15 -15.40 -2.14
C CYS A 544 21.05 -15.92 -3.26
N GLY A 545 22.37 -15.66 -3.20
CA GLY A 545 23.36 -16.11 -4.19
C GLY A 545 23.33 -15.35 -5.52
N VAL A 546 22.55 -14.28 -5.59
CA VAL A 546 22.32 -13.48 -6.81
C VAL A 546 22.80 -12.06 -6.59
N GLU A 547 23.60 -11.55 -7.52
CA GLU A 547 24.02 -10.16 -7.58
C GLU A 547 23.39 -9.46 -8.78
N ALA A 548 22.99 -8.21 -8.61
CA ALA A 548 22.42 -7.40 -9.68
C ALA A 548 23.42 -7.26 -10.85
N PRO A 549 22.96 -7.32 -12.11
CA PRO A 549 23.81 -7.09 -13.27
C PRO A 549 24.47 -5.71 -13.23
N GLU A 550 25.61 -5.58 -13.92
CA GLU A 550 26.31 -4.29 -14.04
C GLU A 550 25.37 -3.23 -14.62
N ALA A 551 25.41 -2.02 -14.05
CA ALA A 551 24.60 -0.93 -14.55
C ALA A 551 25.08 -0.48 -15.94
N ARG A 552 24.14 -0.41 -16.89
CA ARG A 552 24.34 0.14 -18.23
C ARG A 552 24.18 1.66 -18.23
N GLU A 553 24.46 2.29 -19.37
CA GLU A 553 24.17 3.71 -19.55
C GLU A 553 22.66 3.97 -19.47
N ASN A 554 22.30 5.05 -18.78
CA ASN A 554 20.92 5.44 -18.61
C ASN A 554 20.31 5.91 -19.94
N ASN A 555 19.24 5.24 -20.38
CA ASN A 555 18.41 5.73 -21.47
C ASN A 555 17.66 7.00 -21.02
N ARG A 556 18.06 8.17 -21.49
CA ARG A 556 17.41 9.46 -21.14
C ARG A 556 16.37 9.91 -22.17
N VAL A 557 16.09 9.11 -23.19
CA VAL A 557 15.08 9.43 -24.21
C VAL A 557 13.69 9.30 -23.57
N PRO A 558 12.88 10.37 -23.55
CA PRO A 558 11.51 10.30 -23.06
C PRO A 558 10.72 9.23 -23.82
N THR A 559 10.22 8.24 -23.10
CA THR A 559 9.50 7.07 -23.63
C THR A 559 8.30 6.80 -22.75
N GLY A 560 7.12 6.61 -23.35
CA GLY A 560 5.90 6.33 -22.61
C GLY A 560 5.97 5.04 -21.80
N ARG A 561 5.25 5.02 -20.67
CA ARG A 561 5.15 3.85 -19.79
C ARG A 561 4.35 2.73 -20.45
N VAL A 562 4.89 1.52 -20.42
CA VAL A 562 4.13 0.31 -20.74
C VAL A 562 3.16 0.05 -19.60
N ASN A 563 1.87 -0.05 -19.91
CA ASN A 563 0.82 -0.40 -18.95
C ASN A 563 0.39 -1.85 -19.15
N ILE A 564 0.03 -2.54 -18.07
CA ILE A 564 -0.61 -3.86 -18.19
C ILE A 564 -2.05 -3.61 -18.65
N GLY A 565 -2.36 -4.09 -19.86
CA GLY A 565 -3.73 -4.08 -20.36
C GLY A 565 -4.56 -5.19 -19.72
N GLU A 566 -5.87 -5.11 -19.88
CA GLU A 566 -6.79 -6.18 -19.48
C GLU A 566 -7.64 -6.64 -20.67
N ARG A 567 -8.18 -7.85 -20.57
CA ARG A 567 -9.18 -8.40 -21.51
C ARG A 567 -10.35 -7.42 -21.67
N PRO A 568 -10.99 -7.36 -22.85
CA PRO A 568 -12.13 -6.47 -23.08
C PRO A 568 -13.23 -6.63 -22.03
N ALA A 569 -13.73 -5.52 -21.50
CA ALA A 569 -14.71 -5.52 -20.40
C ALA A 569 -15.99 -6.31 -20.72
N TYR A 570 -16.44 -6.30 -21.98
CA TYR A 570 -17.62 -7.04 -22.42
C TYR A 570 -17.42 -8.56 -22.46
N GLU A 571 -16.19 -9.05 -22.44
CA GLU A 571 -15.86 -10.49 -22.37
C GLU A 571 -15.64 -10.91 -20.91
N ARG A 572 -14.68 -10.27 -20.23
CA ARG A 572 -14.22 -10.67 -18.89
C ARG A 572 -15.28 -10.61 -17.79
N LYS A 573 -16.36 -9.84 -18.01
CA LYS A 573 -17.47 -9.74 -17.05
C LYS A 573 -18.31 -11.02 -16.96
N HIS A 574 -18.10 -11.98 -17.87
CA HIS A 574 -18.86 -13.23 -17.95
C HIS A 574 -18.11 -14.45 -17.40
N ASP A 575 -16.85 -14.31 -16.99
CA ASP A 575 -16.02 -15.41 -16.52
C ASP A 575 -15.10 -15.01 -15.36
N PHE A 576 -14.49 -16.01 -14.73
CA PHE A 576 -13.53 -15.85 -13.63
C PHE A 576 -12.08 -16.15 -14.09
N GLU A 577 -11.81 -16.09 -15.40
CA GLU A 577 -10.45 -16.22 -15.92
C GLU A 577 -9.66 -14.92 -15.64
N HIS A 578 -8.33 -15.02 -15.70
CA HIS A 578 -7.46 -13.90 -15.39
C HIS A 578 -7.71 -12.70 -16.32
N VAL A 579 -7.87 -11.51 -15.74
CA VAL A 579 -8.24 -10.31 -16.51
C VAL A 579 -7.06 -9.63 -17.19
N GLU A 580 -5.86 -9.72 -16.64
CA GLU A 580 -4.70 -8.99 -17.16
C GLU A 580 -4.07 -9.71 -18.35
N CYS A 581 -3.66 -8.92 -19.35
CA CYS A 581 -2.91 -9.40 -20.49
C CYS A 581 -1.41 -9.40 -20.17
N PRO A 582 -0.65 -10.44 -20.57
CA PRO A 582 0.80 -10.45 -20.39
C PRO A 582 1.47 -9.36 -21.23
N MET A 583 2.58 -8.82 -20.74
CA MET A 583 3.45 -7.95 -21.54
C MET A 583 4.12 -8.77 -22.65
N THR A 584 4.27 -8.16 -23.82
CA THR A 584 5.16 -8.69 -24.86
C THR A 584 6.62 -8.57 -24.43
N HIS A 585 7.50 -9.33 -25.07
CA HIS A 585 8.93 -9.26 -24.81
C HIS A 585 9.48 -7.85 -25.09
N GLU A 586 9.07 -7.26 -26.21
CA GLU A 586 9.47 -5.92 -26.63
C GLU A 586 9.06 -4.85 -25.62
N GLU A 587 7.83 -4.92 -25.12
CA GLU A 587 7.34 -4.05 -24.06
C GLU A 587 8.14 -4.20 -22.77
N ALA A 588 8.39 -5.44 -22.32
CA ALA A 588 9.16 -5.71 -21.12
C ALA A 588 10.61 -5.19 -21.23
N MET A 589 11.25 -5.34 -22.39
CA MET A 589 12.62 -4.85 -22.62
C MET A 589 12.67 -3.32 -22.70
N GLN A 590 11.69 -2.69 -23.36
CA GLN A 590 11.55 -1.23 -23.36
C GLN A 590 11.37 -0.71 -21.93
N GLU A 591 10.45 -1.30 -21.18
CA GLU A 591 10.07 -0.83 -19.85
C GLU A 591 11.19 -1.03 -18.82
N SER A 592 11.82 -2.21 -18.80
CA SER A 592 12.98 -2.47 -17.95
C SER A 592 14.19 -1.59 -18.31
N GLY A 593 14.40 -1.29 -19.60
CA GLY A 593 15.45 -0.40 -20.09
C GLY A 593 15.27 1.08 -19.73
N ARG A 594 14.09 1.49 -19.21
CA ARG A 594 13.85 2.85 -18.70
C ARG A 594 14.41 3.08 -17.29
N CYS A 595 14.72 2.01 -16.54
CA CYS A 595 15.26 2.09 -15.18
C CYS A 595 16.59 2.85 -15.16
N LEU A 596 16.69 3.87 -14.30
CA LEU A 596 17.87 4.75 -14.20
C LEU A 596 18.99 4.21 -13.31
N ARG A 597 18.89 2.97 -12.81
CA ARG A 597 19.85 2.33 -11.88
C ARG A 597 20.37 3.27 -10.79
N CYS A 598 19.44 3.92 -10.07
CA CYS A 598 19.74 4.89 -9.02
C CYS A 598 20.48 4.28 -7.81
N ASP A 599 20.60 2.96 -7.76
CA ASP A 599 21.38 2.16 -6.82
C ASP A 599 22.89 2.23 -7.07
N VAL A 600 23.33 2.60 -8.28
CA VAL A 600 24.76 2.65 -8.63
C VAL A 600 25.24 4.09 -8.79
N PHE A 601 26.26 4.47 -8.03
CA PHE A 601 26.85 5.81 -8.13
C PHE A 601 27.54 6.02 -9.48
N GLY A 602 27.39 7.23 -10.05
CA GLY A 602 28.12 7.62 -11.26
C GLY A 602 27.67 6.95 -12.56
N CYS A 603 26.52 6.26 -12.59
CA CYS A 603 25.93 5.59 -13.77
C CYS A 603 25.37 6.56 -14.84
N GLY A 604 26.01 7.72 -15.02
CA GLY A 604 25.85 8.61 -16.14
C GLY A 604 27.05 8.55 -17.08
N LYS A 605 27.57 7.35 -17.40
CA LYS A 605 28.62 7.19 -18.41
C LYS A 605 28.10 7.84 -19.70
N LEU A 606 28.61 9.02 -20.01
CA LEU A 606 28.32 9.71 -21.26
C LEU A 606 28.93 8.86 -22.37
N GLN A 607 28.13 8.28 -23.25
CA GLN A 607 28.64 8.01 -24.59
C GLN A 607 28.94 9.38 -25.22
N ASP A 608 30.14 9.52 -25.77
CA ASP A 608 30.67 10.73 -26.39
C ASP A 608 29.57 11.54 -27.11
N ALA A 609 29.10 12.60 -26.45
CA ALA A 609 28.32 13.66 -27.08
C ALA A 609 29.24 14.55 -27.94
N ILE A 610 30.12 13.93 -28.73
CA ILE A 610 31.05 14.58 -29.66
C ILE A 610 30.50 14.55 -31.11
N ASP A 611 29.50 13.73 -31.43
CA ASP A 611 28.95 13.64 -32.80
C ASP A 611 27.46 14.01 -32.92
N ARG A 612 27.02 15.15 -32.34
CA ARG A 612 25.79 15.85 -32.78
C ARG A 612 25.92 17.37 -32.76
#